data_AF-A0A8R1ET70-F1
#
_entry.id   AF-A0A8R1ET70-F1
#
_cell.length_a   1.000
_cell.length_b   1.000
_cell.length_c   1.000
_cell.angle_alpha   90.00
_cell.angle_beta   90.00
_cell.angle_gamma   90.00
#
_symmetry.space_group_name_H-M   'P 1'
#
loop_
_entity.id
_entity.type
_entity.pdbx_description
1 polymer ?
#
loop_
_entity_poly.entity_id
_entity_poly.type
_entity_poly.pdbx_seq_one_letter_code
_entity_poly.pdbx_strand_id
1 'polypeptide(L)'
;MASNNSNLMREVRLYDNHQERVQMENLSELYAVLNALEHLEKMFSRDHVSADEYKLQCFKLLDQYKVAMRLVHGATNVEDFAS
;
A
#
# COMPACT_ATOMS: atom_id res chain seq x y z
N MET A 1 -9.79 -11.38 40.64
CA MET A 1 -8.56 -10.58 40.46
C MET A 1 -8.52 -10.17 39.01
N ALA A 2 -8.74 -8.89 38.71
CA ALA A 2 -8.69 -8.41 37.33
C ALA A 2 -7.26 -8.57 36.82
N SER A 3 -7.07 -9.34 35.75
CA SER A 3 -5.79 -9.43 35.06
C SER A 3 -5.41 -8.05 34.57
N ASN A 4 -4.51 -7.39 35.30
CA ASN A 4 -4.01 -6.07 35.01
C ASN A 4 -3.08 -6.18 33.81
N ASN A 5 -3.65 -6.23 32.60
CA ASN A 5 -2.90 -6.43 31.37
C ASN A 5 -2.23 -5.10 30.99
N SER A 6 -1.09 -4.82 31.61
CA SER A 6 -0.29 -3.60 31.45
C SER A 6 0.06 -3.28 30.00
N ASN A 7 0.02 -4.26 29.09
CA ASN A 7 0.18 -4.05 27.65
C ASN A 7 -0.94 -3.20 27.02
N LEU A 8 -2.16 -3.25 27.56
CA LEU A 8 -3.28 -2.43 27.07
C LEU A 8 -3.16 -0.95 27.49
N MET A 9 -2.32 -0.65 28.48
CA MET A 9 -2.11 0.71 28.99
C MET A 9 -0.93 1.40 28.32
N ARG A 10 -0.26 0.76 27.35
CA ARG A 10 0.90 1.30 26.65
C ARG A 10 0.54 1.63 25.20
N GLU A 11 0.97 2.80 24.74
CA GLU A 11 0.88 3.18 23.34
C GLU A 11 1.74 2.25 22.47
N VAL A 12 1.12 1.66 21.45
CA VAL A 12 1.79 0.79 20.48
C VAL A 12 2.34 1.67 19.36
N ARG A 13 3.64 1.55 19.10
CA ARG A 13 4.31 2.26 18.01
C ARG A 13 4.31 1.40 16.76
N LEU A 14 4.18 2.04 15.60
CA LEU A 14 4.20 1.38 14.30
C LEU A 14 5.59 0.82 13.95
N TYR A 15 6.66 1.45 14.45
CA TYR A 15 8.04 1.04 14.28
C TYR A 15 8.86 1.46 15.51
N ASP A 16 9.89 0.69 15.84
CA ASP A 16 10.82 0.99 16.94
C ASP A 16 12.20 1.45 16.43
N ASN A 17 12.52 1.24 15.14
CA ASN A 17 13.80 1.64 14.54
C ASN A 17 13.68 2.20 13.12
N HIS A 18 14.79 2.73 12.61
CA HIS A 18 14.84 3.35 11.28
C HIS A 18 14.55 2.36 10.14
N GLN A 19 15.04 1.12 10.23
CA GLN A 19 14.83 0.12 9.18
C GLN A 19 13.37 -0.28 9.08
N GLU A 20 12.69 -0.52 10.21
CA GLU A 20 11.26 -0.77 10.27
C GLU A 20 10.45 0.40 9.72
N ARG A 21 10.83 1.64 10.05
CA ARG A 21 10.16 2.82 9.51
C ARG A 21 10.25 2.87 7.98
N VAL A 22 11.43 2.65 7.41
CA VAL A 22 11.62 2.64 5.95
C VAL A 22 10.82 1.52 5.30
N GLN A 23 10.78 0.34 5.93
CA GLN A 23 9.95 -0.77 5.43
C GLN A 23 8.45 -0.41 5.47
N MET A 24 7.98 0.23 6.54
CA MET A 24 6.59 0.71 6.64
C MET A 24 6.27 1.79 5.60
N GLU A 25 7.20 2.71 5.34
CA GLU A 25 7.07 3.72 4.27
C GLU A 25 6.95 3.04 2.89
N ASN A 26 7.80 2.06 2.58
CA ASN A 26 7.75 1.32 1.31
C ASN A 26 6.43 0.53 1.15
N LEU A 27 5.95 -0.11 2.23
CA LEU A 27 4.66 -0.81 2.24
C LEU A 27 3.49 0.17 2.06
N SER A 28 3.57 1.35 2.67
CA SER A 28 2.53 2.39 2.53
C SER A 28 2.46 2.94 1.10
N GLU A 29 3.60 3.08 0.42
CA GLU A 29 3.65 3.50 -0.97
C GLU A 29 3.03 2.44 -1.90
N LEU A 30 3.36 1.17 -1.69
CA LEU A 30 2.75 0.07 -2.44
C LEU A 30 1.22 0.06 -2.26
N TYR A 31 0.74 0.22 -1.02
CA TYR A 31 -0.68 0.32 -0.72
C TYR A 31 -1.36 1.49 -1.46
N ALA A 32 -0.72 2.65 -1.47
CA ALA A 32 -1.24 3.85 -2.13
C ALA A 32 -1.37 3.65 -3.65
N VAL A 33 -0.36 3.05 -4.29
CA VAL A 33 -0.40 2.75 -5.73
C VAL A 33 -1.50 1.74 -6.07
N LEU A 34 -1.65 0.68 -5.29
CA LEU A 34 -2.72 -0.31 -5.48
C LEU A 34 -4.11 0.32 -5.35
N ASN A 35 -4.31 1.14 -4.33
CA ASN A 35 -5.56 1.90 -4.17
C ASN A 35 -5.80 2.85 -5.35
N ALA A 36 -4.78 3.56 -5.83
CA ALA A 36 -4.92 4.46 -6.96
C ALA A 36 -5.34 3.71 -8.23
N LEU A 37 -4.80 2.51 -8.47
CA LEU A 37 -5.21 1.62 -9.56
C LEU A 37 -6.70 1.22 -9.43
N GLU A 38 -7.13 0.79 -8.25
CA GLU A 38 -8.53 0.42 -8.01
C GLU A 38 -9.49 1.61 -8.23
N HIS A 39 -9.12 2.80 -7.78
CA HIS A 39 -9.92 4.01 -8.00
C HIS A 39 -9.96 4.40 -9.47
N LEU A 40 -8.84 4.30 -10.19
CA LEU A 40 -8.78 4.56 -11.62
C LEU A 40 -9.71 3.62 -12.41
N GLU A 41 -9.74 2.33 -12.07
CA GLU A 41 -10.66 1.34 -12.66
C GLU A 41 -12.13 1.67 -12.38
N LYS A 42 -12.45 2.05 -11.14
CA LYS A 42 -13.80 2.48 -10.74
C LYS A 42 -14.24 3.75 -11.48
N MET A 43 -13.33 4.67 -11.75
CA MET A 43 -13.63 5.89 -12.50
C MET A 43 -13.83 5.60 -13.99
N PHE A 44 -12.99 4.76 -14.58
CA PHE A 44 -13.11 4.36 -15.98
C PHE A 44 -14.40 3.58 -16.25
N SER A 45 -14.74 2.61 -15.40
CA SER A 45 -15.99 1.84 -15.49
C SER A 45 -17.28 2.67 -15.33
N ARG A 46 -17.18 3.90 -14.82
CA ARG A 46 -18.29 4.85 -14.69
C ARG A 46 -18.25 5.97 -15.73
N ASP A 47 -17.44 5.80 -16.78
CA ASP A 47 -17.22 6.77 -17.85
C ASP A 47 -16.76 8.16 -17.36
N HIS A 48 -16.13 8.24 -16.18
CA HIS A 48 -15.60 9.50 -15.64
C HIS A 48 -14.27 9.92 -16.27
N VAL A 49 -13.59 8.99 -16.97
CA VAL A 49 -12.28 9.19 -17.58
C VAL A 49 -12.28 8.60 -18.99
N SER A 50 -11.69 9.31 -19.95
CA SER A 50 -11.57 8.82 -21.33
C SER A 50 -10.61 7.63 -21.44
N ALA A 51 -10.75 6.81 -22.48
CA ALA A 51 -9.87 5.67 -22.71
C ALA A 51 -8.38 6.06 -22.86
N ASP A 52 -8.10 7.19 -23.51
CA ASP A 52 -6.73 7.68 -23.68
C ASP A 52 -6.10 8.14 -22.36
N GLU A 53 -6.88 8.84 -21.53
CA GLU A 53 -6.44 9.30 -20.22
C GLU A 53 -6.27 8.12 -19.24
N TYR A 54 -7.23 7.18 -19.22
CA TYR A 54 -7.10 5.94 -18.46
C TYR A 54 -5.81 5.21 -18.83
N LYS A 55 -5.56 5.00 -20.13
CA LYS A 55 -4.37 4.29 -20.61
C LYS A 55 -3.08 4.97 -20.16
N LEU A 56 -3.01 6.30 -20.27
CA LEU A 56 -1.86 7.08 -19.83
C LEU A 56 -1.60 6.94 -18.32
N GLN A 57 -2.64 7.10 -17.50
CA GLN A 57 -2.49 7.03 -16.03
C GLN A 57 -2.25 5.60 -15.55
N CYS A 58 -2.90 4.61 -16.15
CA CYS A 58 -2.73 3.20 -15.84
C CYS A 58 -1.27 2.78 -16.07
N PHE A 59 -0.66 3.15 -17.20
CA PHE A 59 0.77 2.83 -17.42
C PHE A 59 1.70 3.47 -16.39
N LYS A 60 1.45 4.73 -16.00
CA LYS A 60 2.24 5.39 -14.96
C LYS A 60 2.13 4.66 -13.62
N LEU A 61 0.92 4.30 -13.21
CA LEU A 61 0.68 3.58 -11.97
C LEU A 61 1.28 2.17 -12.00
N LEU A 62 1.23 1.47 -13.13
CA LEU A 62 1.86 0.16 -13.28
C LEU A 62 3.39 0.23 -13.17
N ASP A 63 4.02 1.29 -13.68
CA ASP A 63 5.46 1.47 -13.51
C ASP A 63 5.83 1.83 -12.07
N GLN A 64 5.02 2.67 -11.40
CA GLN A 64 5.17 2.94 -9.97
C GLN A 64 5.01 1.67 -9.13
N TYR A 65 4.03 0.83 -9.45
CA TYR A 65 3.81 -0.46 -8.80
C TYR A 65 5.05 -1.36 -8.91
N LYS A 66 5.65 -1.49 -10.11
CA LYS A 66 6.88 -2.28 -10.29
C LYS A 66 8.04 -1.76 -9.45
N VAL A 67 8.15 -0.44 -9.29
CA VAL A 67 9.19 0.17 -8.44
C VAL A 67 8.90 -0.12 -6.96
N ALA A 68 7.68 0.14 -6.50
CA ALA A 68 7.27 -0.10 -5.12
C ALA A 68 7.46 -1.56 -4.71
N MET A 69 7.08 -2.52 -5.56
CA MET A 69 7.27 -3.96 -5.33
C MET A 69 8.74 -4.36 -5.14
N ARG A 70 9.69 -3.66 -5.77
CA ARG A 70 11.13 -3.93 -5.59
C ARG A 70 11.68 -3.40 -4.26
N LEU A 71 10.99 -2.45 -3.64
CA LEU A 71 11.41 -1.78 -2.41
C LEU A 71 10.84 -2.46 -1.15
N VAL A 72 9.76 -3.23 -1.30
CA VAL A 72 9.16 -3.98 -0.19
C VAL A 72 9.93 -5.28 0.03
N HIS A 73 10.51 -5.45 1.21
CA HIS A 73 11.08 -6.73 1.62
C HIS A 73 9.99 -7.70 2.13
N GLY A 74 10.05 -8.97 1.74
CA GLY A 74 9.22 -10.04 2.31
C GLY A 74 7.88 -10.33 1.61
N ALA A 75 7.38 -9.41 0.77
CA ALA A 75 6.26 -9.70 -0.12
C ALA A 75 6.79 -10.04 -1.52
N THR A 76 6.50 -11.23 -2.03
CA THR A 76 6.95 -11.63 -3.38
C THR A 76 5.94 -11.29 -4.46
N ASN A 77 4.68 -11.09 -4.08
CA ASN A 77 3.55 -10.79 -4.95
C ASN A 77 2.47 -9.98 -4.18
N VAL A 78 1.43 -9.53 -4.88
CA VAL A 78 0.33 -8.74 -4.27
C VAL A 78 -0.48 -9.54 -3.26
N GLU A 79 -0.65 -10.85 -3.48
CA GLU A 79 -1.42 -11.71 -2.59
C GLU A 79 -0.73 -11.85 -1.23
N ASP A 80 0.61 -11.96 -1.22
CA ASP A 80 1.42 -11.93 0.01
C ASP A 80 1.26 -10.61 0.77
N PHE A 81 1.11 -9.49 0.04
CA PHE A 81 0.92 -8.18 0.64
C PHE A 81 -0.51 -7.97 1.17
N ALA A 82 -1.50 -8.59 0.53
CA ALA A 82 -2.91 -8.44 0.86
C ALA A 82 -3.44 -9.44 1.91
N SER A 83 -2.65 -10.46 2.26
CA SER A 83 -2.98 -11.50 3.24
C SER A 83 -2.59 -11.10 4.67
#